data_AF-A0A7D5SBT4-F1
#
_entry.id   AF-A0A7D5SBT4-F1
#
_cell.length_a   1.000
_cell.length_b   1.000
_cell.length_c   1.000
_cell.angle_alpha   90.00
_cell.angle_beta   90.00
_cell.angle_gamma   90.00
#
_symmetry.space_group_name_H-M   'P 1'
#
loop_
_entity.id
_entity.type
_entity.pdbx_description
1 polymer ?
#
loop_
_entity_poly.entity_id
_entity_poly.type
_entity_poly.pdbx_seq_one_letter_code
_entity_poly.pdbx_strand_id
1 'polypeptide(L)'
;MPIDEFFPLVCPHYGGEMRIIAFITDAGAVREILSHLGEPTSPPRLMKAPAPPLWERQGATLGEDESQPQSAPKYEFDRRIAG
;
A
#
# COMPACT_ATOMS: atom_id res chain seq x y z
N MET A 1 13.09 9.67 -10.00
CA MET A 1 11.80 9.66 -10.72
C MET A 1 10.77 9.15 -9.73
N PRO A 2 9.59 9.79 -9.56
CA PRO A 2 8.57 9.22 -8.69
C PRO A 2 8.11 7.89 -9.30
N ILE A 3 7.78 6.92 -8.46
CA ILE A 3 7.22 5.66 -8.91
C ILE A 3 5.87 6.01 -9.53
N ASP A 4 5.74 5.80 -10.83
CA ASP A 4 4.55 6.08 -11.63
C ASP A 4 3.31 5.45 -11.01
N GLU A 5 2.20 6.17 -11.07
CA GLU A 5 0.93 5.77 -10.46
C GLU A 5 0.39 4.54 -11.20
N PHE A 6 0.46 3.37 -10.55
CA PHE A 6 0.00 2.10 -11.14
C PHE A 6 -1.51 1.97 -10.93
N PHE A 7 -2.26 1.76 -12.02
CA PHE A 7 -3.70 1.48 -11.99
C PHE A 7 -3.94 -0.02 -12.12
N PRO A 8 -3.96 -0.79 -11.00
CA PRO A 8 -4.03 -2.26 -11.03
C PRO A 8 -5.33 -2.82 -11.62
N LEU A 9 -6.37 -2.00 -11.75
CA LEU A 9 -7.69 -2.41 -12.22
C LEU A 9 -7.97 -1.99 -13.67
N VAL A 10 -6.93 -1.75 -14.45
CA VAL A 10 -7.02 -1.51 -15.90
C VAL A 10 -6.27 -2.62 -16.63
N CYS A 11 -6.90 -3.24 -17.62
CA CYS A 11 -6.28 -4.29 -18.41
C CYS A 11 -5.05 -3.73 -19.17
N PRO A 12 -3.84 -4.28 -18.98
CA PRO A 12 -2.63 -3.75 -19.60
C PRO A 12 -2.59 -3.93 -21.13
N HIS A 13 -3.36 -4.88 -21.69
CA HIS A 13 -3.39 -5.15 -23.13
C HIS A 13 -4.47 -4.36 -23.88
N TYR A 14 -5.62 -4.14 -23.24
CA TYR A 14 -6.83 -3.61 -23.91
C TYR A 14 -7.40 -2.34 -23.25
N GLY A 15 -6.90 -1.92 -22.09
CA GLY A 15 -7.36 -0.72 -21.38
C GLY A 15 -8.75 -0.82 -20.74
N GLY A 16 -9.38 -2.00 -20.77
CA GLY A 16 -10.70 -2.22 -20.16
C GLY A 16 -10.66 -2.27 -18.63
N GLU A 17 -11.82 -2.02 -17.99
CA GLU A 17 -12.01 -2.15 -16.55
C GLU A 17 -11.82 -3.59 -16.09
N MET A 18 -11.06 -3.79 -15.01
CA MET A 18 -10.93 -5.07 -14.32
C MET A 18 -11.56 -5.02 -12.93
N ARG A 19 -11.98 -6.19 -12.42
CA ARG A 19 -12.62 -6.35 -11.11
C ARG A 19 -11.95 -7.47 -10.32
N ILE A 20 -11.79 -7.26 -9.02
CA ILE A 20 -11.36 -8.31 -8.09
C ILE A 20 -12.56 -9.24 -7.87
N ILE A 21 -12.37 -10.54 -8.10
CA ILE A 21 -13.44 -11.55 -7.95
C ILE A 21 -13.25 -12.46 -6.73
N ALA A 22 -12.03 -12.55 -6.20
CA ALA A 22 -11.69 -13.38 -5.04
C ALA A 22 -10.36 -12.94 -4.42
N PHE A 23 -10.14 -13.34 -3.17
CA PHE A 23 -8.84 -13.28 -2.49
C PHE A 23 -8.36 -14.69 -2.18
N ILE A 24 -7.07 -14.96 -2.40
CA ILE A 24 -6.42 -16.22 -2.06
C ILE A 24 -5.66 -15.99 -0.75
N THR A 25 -6.05 -16.70 0.30
CA THR A 25 -5.43 -16.59 1.64
C THR A 25 -4.53 -17.78 1.98
N ASP A 26 -4.63 -18.88 1.24
CA ASP A 26 -3.75 -20.03 1.44
C ASP A 26 -2.33 -19.71 0.98
N ALA A 27 -1.38 -19.73 1.91
CA ALA A 27 0.00 -19.38 1.63
C ALA A 27 0.69 -20.38 0.71
N GLY A 28 0.24 -21.65 0.66
CA GLY A 28 0.75 -22.66 -0.27
C GLY A 28 0.42 -22.29 -1.71
N ALA A 29 -0.86 -22.07 -1.98
CA ALA A 29 -1.38 -21.66 -3.28
C ALA A 29 -0.74 -20.35 -3.76
N VAL A 30 -0.58 -19.35 -2.88
CA VAL A 30 0.10 -18.09 -3.23
C VAL A 30 1.54 -18.36 -3.68
N ARG A 31 2.29 -19.20 -2.96
CA ARG A 31 3.68 -19.54 -3.34
C ARG A 31 3.75 -20.30 -4.66
N GLU A 32 2.85 -21.23 -4.91
CA GLU A 32 2.79 -21.99 -6.17
C GLU A 32 2.51 -21.08 -7.36
N ILE A 33 1.55 -20.15 -7.22
CA ILE A 33 1.24 -19.15 -8.25
C ILE A 33 2.45 -18.26 -8.53
N LEU A 34 3.05 -17.68 -7.49
CA LEU A 34 4.23 -16.81 -7.64
C LEU A 34 5.40 -17.56 -8.28
N SER A 35 5.65 -18.80 -7.87
CA SER A 35 6.69 -19.64 -8.46
C SER A 35 6.43 -19.92 -9.95
N HIS A 36 5.17 -20.14 -10.34
CA HIS A 36 4.80 -20.35 -11.74
C HIS A 36 5.02 -19.09 -12.60
N LEU A 37 4.77 -17.91 -12.02
CA LEU A 37 4.99 -16.62 -12.68
C LEU A 37 6.48 -16.21 -12.71
N GLY A 38 7.34 -16.89 -11.96
CA GLY A 38 8.76 -16.51 -11.79
C GLY A 38 8.96 -15.32 -10.83
N GLU A 39 7.94 -15.01 -10.03
CA GLU A 39 7.97 -13.92 -9.05
C GLU A 39 8.61 -14.37 -7.72
N PRO A 40 9.15 -13.43 -6.91
CA PRO A 40 9.69 -13.76 -5.60
C PRO A 40 8.65 -14.38 -4.66
N THR A 41 8.93 -15.59 -4.16
CA THR A 41 8.06 -16.31 -3.21
C THR A 41 8.35 -15.97 -1.75
N SER A 42 9.49 -15.32 -1.48
CA SER A 42 9.84 -14.78 -0.17
C SER A 42 9.40 -13.31 -0.06
N PRO A 43 8.87 -12.87 1.10
CA PRO A 43 8.53 -11.48 1.28
C PRO A 43 9.76 -10.57 1.11
N PRO A 44 9.58 -9.32 0.65
CA PRO A 44 10.67 -8.37 0.54
C PRO A 44 11.27 -8.11 1.92
N ARG A 45 12.57 -7.80 1.94
CA ARG A 45 13.24 -7.41 3.18
C ARG A 45 12.59 -6.14 3.70
N LEU A 46 12.20 -6.15 4.97
CA LEU A 46 11.69 -4.95 5.63
C LEU A 46 12.79 -3.87 5.62
N MET A 47 12.47 -2.72 5.05
CA MET A 47 13.33 -1.53 5.03
C MET A 47 12.71 -0.44 5.90
N LYS A 48 13.56 0.41 6.50
CA LYS A 48 13.07 1.60 7.18
C LYS A 48 12.33 2.47 6.16
N ALA A 49 11.18 3.00 6.54
CA ALA A 49 10.45 3.96 5.72
C ALA A 49 11.41 5.11 5.31
N PRO A 50 11.45 5.49 4.03
CA PRO A 50 12.20 6.65 3.58
C PRO A 50 11.82 7.88 4.40
N ALA A 51 12.77 8.80 4.60
CA ALA A 51 12.45 10.08 5.20
C ALA A 51 11.38 10.79 4.35
N PRO A 52 10.42 11.51 4.96
CA PRO A 52 9.45 12.32 4.23
C PRO A 52 10.18 13.26 3.26
N PRO A 53 9.60 13.54 2.08
CA PRO A 53 10.19 14.49 1.15
C PRO A 53 10.30 15.89 1.78
N LEU A 54 11.30 16.67 1.36
CA LEU A 54 11.65 17.96 2.00
C LEU A 54 10.49 18.97 2.04
N TRP A 55 9.58 18.94 1.06
CA TRP A 55 8.43 19.84 0.99
C TRP A 55 7.36 19.52 2.05
N GLU A 56 7.30 18.29 2.55
CA GLU A 56 6.43 17.91 3.69
C GLU A 56 7.00 18.38 5.05
N ARG A 57 8.31 18.64 5.13
CA ARG A 57 8.96 19.12 6.35
C ARG A 57 8.68 20.60 6.65
N GLN A 58 8.22 21.36 5.65
CA GLN A 58 7.99 22.81 5.75
C GLN A 58 6.68 23.15 6.51
N GLY A 59 5.75 22.19 6.64
CA GLY A 59 4.54 22.37 7.46
C GLY A 59 4.77 22.28 8.97
N ALA A 60 5.97 21.90 9.42
CA ALA A 60 6.27 21.72 10.84
C ALA A 60 6.69 23.02 11.56
N THR A 61 6.81 24.15 10.84
CA THR A 61 7.23 25.45 11.42
C THR A 61 6.14 26.53 11.34
N LEU A 62 4.86 26.14 11.38
CA LEU A 62 3.76 27.09 11.49
C LEU A 62 2.61 26.50 12.31
N GLY A 63 2.81 26.36 13.62
CA GLY A 63 1.78 26.80 14.58
C GLY A 63 2.16 28.24 14.90
N GLU A 64 1.28 29.22 14.90
CA GLU A 64 0.09 29.32 15.76
C GLU A 64 -1.04 30.06 15.01
N ASP A 65 -2.16 29.40 14.72
CA ASP A 65 -3.53 29.93 14.90
C ASP A 65 -4.56 28.83 14.62
N GLU A 66 -5.57 28.76 15.49
CA GLU A 66 -6.51 27.67 15.62
C GLU A 66 -7.56 27.63 14.50
N SER A 67 -7.70 26.48 13.83
CA SER A 67 -8.98 26.09 13.18
C SER A 67 -9.05 24.58 12.92
N GLN A 68 -9.60 23.90 13.92
CA GLN A 68 -10.33 22.63 13.91
C GLN A 68 -9.55 21.33 13.56
N PRO A 69 -9.46 20.36 14.50
CA PRO A 69 -8.84 19.06 14.23
C PRO A 69 -9.61 18.34 13.13
N GLN A 70 -8.92 18.00 12.03
CA GLN A 70 -9.43 16.98 11.11
C GLN A 70 -9.63 15.72 11.94
N SER A 71 -10.89 15.35 12.17
CA SER A 71 -11.24 14.19 13.00
C SER A 71 -10.41 12.99 12.54
N ALA A 72 -9.61 12.44 13.46
CA ALA A 72 -8.86 11.24 13.17
C ALA A 72 -9.84 10.18 12.62
N PRO A 73 -9.55 9.52 11.48
CA PRO A 73 -10.38 8.42 11.05
C PRO A 73 -10.47 7.43 12.21
N LYS A 74 -11.69 7.14 12.67
CA LYS A 74 -11.99 6.14 13.70
C LYS A 74 -11.79 4.75 13.10
N TYR A 75 -10.57 4.44 12.72
CA TYR A 75 -10.19 3.12 12.27
C TYR A 75 -9.20 2.56 13.29
N GLU A 76 -9.69 1.64 14.11
CA GLU A 76 -8.88 0.86 15.04
C GLU A 76 -8.44 -0.40 14.30
N PHE A 77 -7.15 -0.49 13.99
CA PHE A 77 -6.57 -1.68 13.36
C PHE A 77 -6.44 -2.78 14.42
N ASP A 78 -7.29 -3.80 14.34
CA ASP A 78 -7.34 -4.88 15.30
C ASP A 78 -6.11 -5.80 15.15
N ARG A 79 -5.15 -5.66 16.07
CA ARG A 79 -3.83 -6.36 16.01
C ARG A 79 -3.90 -7.87 16.28
N ARG A 80 -5.10 -8.45 16.38
CA ARG A 80 -5.32 -9.88 16.65
C ARG A 80 -5.31 -10.76 15.40
N ILE A 81 -5.33 -10.17 14.20
CA ILE A 81 -5.25 -10.89 12.92
C ILE A 81 -3.77 -11.22 12.62
N ALA A 82 -3.10 -11.85 13.56
CA ALA A 82 -1.80 -12.50 13.40
C ALA A 82 -1.70 -13.54 14.52
N GLY A 83 -2.35 -14.68 14.30
CA GLY A 83 -2.29 -15.87 15.13
C GLY A 83 -2.21 -17.09 14.22
#